data_AF-A0A7C1NJQ3-F1
#
_entry.id   AF-A0A7C1NJQ3-F1
#
_cell.length_a   1.000
_cell.length_b   1.000
_cell.length_c   1.000
_cell.angle_alpha   90.00
_cell.angle_beta   90.00
_cell.angle_gamma   90.00
#
_symmetry.space_group_name_H-M   'P 1'
#
loop_
_entity.id
_entity.type
_entity.pdbx_description
1 polymer ?
#
loop_
_entity_poly.entity_id
_entity_poly.type
_entity_poly.pdbx_seq_one_letter_code
_entity_poly.pdbx_strand_id
1 'polypeptide(L)'
;MKINFHIDLFVKYKADRFYRWIDSGALKHIDRKFYDNLDSITWEGRKISIPSHIEEYLSIRYGNWRIPDRNFDPSLDDGTIAERGF
;
A
#
# COMPACT_ATOMS: atom_id res chain seq x y z
N MET A 1 1.81 -29.97 8.91
CA MET A 1 1.53 -28.76 8.10
C MET A 1 2.65 -27.75 8.37
N LYS A 2 3.44 -27.39 7.37
CA LYS A 2 4.56 -26.45 7.53
C LYS A 2 4.03 -25.06 7.14
N ILE A 3 3.86 -24.18 8.12
CA ILE A 3 3.47 -22.78 7.86
C ILE A 3 4.70 -22.09 7.25
N ASN A 4 4.58 -21.61 6.01
CA ASN A 4 5.64 -20.84 5.37
C ASN A 4 5.48 -19.36 5.71
N PHE A 5 5.91 -18.97 6.91
CA PHE A 5 5.90 -17.59 7.35
C PHE A 5 6.94 -16.78 6.58
N HIS A 6 6.52 -15.70 5.94
CA HIS A 6 7.39 -14.75 5.26
C HIS A 6 6.83 -13.33 5.38
N ILE A 7 7.69 -12.35 5.12
CA ILE A 7 7.38 -10.93 5.09
C ILE A 7 7.87 -10.40 3.75
N ASP A 8 6.99 -9.72 3.01
CA ASP A 8 7.36 -9.00 1.79
C ASP A 8 7.73 -7.56 2.12
N LEU A 9 8.86 -7.10 1.57
CA LEU A 9 9.36 -5.75 1.76
C LEU A 9 9.35 -5.02 0.42
N PHE A 10 8.55 -3.94 0.35
CA PHE A 10 8.46 -3.08 -0.83
C PHE A 10 9.17 -1.75 -0.55
N VAL A 11 10.17 -1.43 -1.36
CA VAL A 11 10.91 -0.17 -1.24
C VAL A 11 10.12 0.94 -1.93
N LYS A 12 9.78 1.98 -1.16
CA LYS A 12 9.14 3.19 -1.67
C LYS A 12 10.14 4.33 -1.74
N TYR A 13 10.16 5.07 -2.84
CA TYR A 13 11.01 6.24 -3.01
C TYR A 13 10.18 7.46 -3.36
N LYS A 14 10.60 8.62 -2.86
CA LYS A 14 9.96 9.91 -3.16
C LYS A 14 10.36 10.35 -4.57
N ALA A 15 9.37 10.68 -5.40
CA ALA A 15 9.52 11.16 -6.76
C ALA A 15 8.55 12.33 -6.98
N ASP A 16 9.09 13.55 -6.88
CA ASP A 16 8.32 14.80 -6.99
C ASP A 16 7.14 14.84 -5.99
N ARG A 17 5.90 14.90 -6.48
CA ARG A 17 4.68 14.95 -5.66
C ARG A 17 4.21 13.58 -5.13
N PHE A 18 4.87 12.49 -5.52
CA PHE A 18 4.46 11.13 -5.19
C PHE A 18 5.52 10.35 -4.43
N TYR A 19 5.11 9.31 -3.71
CA TYR A 19 5.97 8.14 -3.47
C TYR A 19 5.65 7.08 -4.51
N ARG A 20 6.68 6.39 -5.01
CA ARG A 20 6.59 5.34 -6.01
C ARG A 20 7.20 4.03 -5.52
N TRP A 21 6.67 2.92 -5.98
CA TRP A 21 7.19 1.58 -5.73
C TRP A 21 6.74 0.62 -6.81
N ILE A 22 7.38 -0.55 -6.88
CA ILE A 22 6.95 -1.65 -7.76
C ILE A 22 6.49 -2.78 -6.87
N ASP A 23 5.27 -3.26 -7.11
CA ASP A 23 4.78 -4.54 -6.62
C ASP A 23 3.83 -5.13 -7.67
N SER A 24 3.61 -6.46 -7.63
CA SER A 24 2.68 -7.15 -8.53
C SER A 24 2.85 -6.81 -10.03
N GLY A 25 4.07 -6.56 -10.50
CA GLY A 25 4.37 -6.24 -11.92
C GLY A 25 3.91 -4.85 -12.39
N ALA A 26 3.54 -3.96 -11.46
CA ALA A 26 3.05 -2.63 -11.75
C ALA A 26 3.87 -1.56 -11.00
N LEU A 27 4.14 -0.44 -11.67
CA LEU A 27 4.60 0.78 -11.02
C LEU A 27 3.40 1.43 -10.34
N LYS A 28 3.55 1.68 -9.05
CA LYS A 28 2.55 2.32 -8.21
C LYS A 28 3.00 3.69 -7.76
N HIS A 29 2.04 4.58 -7.56
CA HIS A 29 2.28 5.90 -7.01
C HIS A 29 1.16 6.36 -6.09
N ILE A 30 1.51 7.16 -5.09
CA ILE A 30 0.52 7.83 -4.26
C ILE A 30 1.06 9.17 -3.77
N ASP A 31 0.17 10.11 -3.47
CA ASP A 31 0.56 11.46 -3.05
C ASP A 31 1.49 11.43 -1.83
N ARG A 32 2.52 12.28 -1.85
CA ARG A 32 3.52 12.36 -0.77
C ARG A 32 2.92 12.63 0.61
N LYS A 33 1.73 13.25 0.70
CA LYS A 33 1.09 13.55 1.99
C LYS A 33 0.91 12.31 2.89
N PHE A 34 0.71 11.13 2.31
CA PHE A 34 0.51 9.89 3.05
C PHE A 34 1.80 9.34 3.70
N TYR A 35 2.97 9.74 3.20
CA TYR A 35 4.27 9.19 3.60
C TYR A 35 5.26 10.23 4.15
N ASP A 36 5.07 11.52 3.88
CA ASP A 36 5.91 12.58 4.43
C ASP A 36 5.83 12.67 5.96
N ASN A 37 4.65 12.37 6.53
CA ASN A 37 4.45 12.15 7.96
C ASN A 37 3.67 10.85 8.14
N LEU A 38 4.17 9.97 9.00
CA LEU A 38 3.56 8.68 9.29
C LEU A 38 2.73 8.77 10.57
N ASP A 39 1.57 8.12 10.55
CA ASP A 39 0.79 7.84 11.75
C ASP A 39 1.30 6.54 12.39
N SER A 40 0.68 6.14 13.50
CA SER A 40 1.02 4.87 14.17
C SER A 40 -0.20 4.16 14.71
N ILE A 41 -0.15 2.83 14.70
CA ILE A 41 -1.10 1.94 15.37
C ILE A 41 -0.38 1.06 16.39
N THR A 42 -1.13 0.54 17.35
CA THR A 42 -0.64 -0.55 18.21
C THR A 42 -1.14 -1.87 17.64
N TRP A 43 -0.22 -2.76 17.31
CA TRP A 43 -0.51 -4.12 16.85
C TRP A 43 0.36 -5.12 17.60
N GLU A 44 -0.26 -6.12 18.23
CA GLU A 44 0.44 -7.12 19.06
C GLU A 44 1.40 -6.48 20.10
N GLY A 45 0.93 -5.40 20.76
CA GLY A 45 1.71 -4.66 21.76
C GLY A 45 2.87 -3.81 21.20
N ARG A 46 3.05 -3.75 19.88
CA ARG A 46 4.09 -2.97 19.21
C ARG A 46 3.50 -1.73 18.53
N LYS A 47 4.23 -0.62 18.59
CA LYS A 47 3.88 0.59 17.83
C LYS A 47 4.43 0.45 16.40
N ILE A 48 3.53 0.36 15.42
CA ILE A 48 3.86 0.20 14.00
C ILE A 48 3.52 1.51 13.27
N SER A 49 4.44 1.95 12.41
CA SER A 49 4.20 3.13 11.56
C SER A 49 3.31 2.77 10.38
N ILE A 50 2.35 3.63 10.07
CA ILE A 50 1.42 3.46 8.95
C ILE A 50 1.36 4.74 8.12
N PRO A 51 0.90 4.68 6.85
CA PRO A 51 0.60 5.90 6.10
C PRO A 51 -0.38 6.77 6.89
N SER A 52 -0.15 8.08 6.88
CA SER A 52 -1.11 9.03 7.45
C SER A 52 -2.37 9.10 6.60
N HIS A 53 -3.44 9.72 7.12
CA HIS A 53 -4.73 9.86 6.41
C HIS A 53 -5.28 8.50 5.94
N ILE A 54 -5.21 7.50 6.82
CA ILE A 54 -5.37 6.08 6.47
C ILE A 54 -6.68 5.75 5.74
N GLU A 55 -7.77 6.42 6.09
CA GLU A 55 -9.07 6.22 5.43
C GLU A 55 -9.03 6.59 3.94
N GLU A 56 -8.43 7.74 3.62
CA GLU A 56 -8.26 8.20 2.25
C GLU A 56 -7.25 7.31 1.51
N TYR A 57 -6.12 6.97 2.17
CA TYR A 57 -5.11 6.08 1.61
C TYR A 57 -5.71 4.73 1.19
N LEU A 58 -6.46 4.07 2.09
CA LEU A 58 -7.08 2.79 1.81
C LEU A 58 -8.20 2.90 0.77
N SER A 59 -8.95 4.01 0.76
CA SER A 59 -9.99 4.23 -0.23
C SER A 59 -9.44 4.42 -1.64
N ILE A 60 -8.30 5.11 -1.78
CA ILE A 60 -7.59 5.22 -3.07
C ILE A 60 -7.11 3.85 -3.54
N ARG A 61 -6.53 3.05 -2.64
CA ARG A 61 -5.95 1.75 -2.98
C ARG A 61 -6.99 0.69 -3.34
N TYR A 62 -8.10 0.65 -2.60
CA TYR A 62 -9.00 -0.50 -2.57
C TYR A 62 -10.49 -0.14 -2.76
N GLY A 63 -10.82 1.14 -3.02
CA GLY A 63 -12.21 1.59 -3.09
C GLY A 63 -12.92 1.47 -1.74
N ASN A 64 -14.06 0.78 -1.68
CA ASN A 64 -14.76 0.53 -0.40
C ASN A 64 -14.05 -0.56 0.41
N TRP A 65 -12.88 -0.24 0.94
CA TRP A 65 -11.95 -1.16 1.60
C TRP A 65 -12.52 -1.87 2.84
N ARG A 66 -13.62 -1.35 3.41
CA ARG A 66 -14.33 -1.96 4.54
C ARG A 66 -15.09 -3.23 4.15
N ILE A 67 -15.35 -3.44 2.86
CA ILE A 67 -15.97 -4.64 2.31
C ILE A 67 -14.88 -5.37 1.52
N PRO A 68 -14.28 -6.44 2.07
CA PRO A 68 -13.22 -7.17 1.37
C PRO A 68 -13.73 -7.80 0.08
N ASP A 69 -13.06 -7.50 -1.04
CA ASP A 69 -13.27 -8.19 -2.31
C ASP A 69 -12.30 -9.37 -2.44
N ARG A 70 -12.84 -10.58 -2.59
CA ARG A 70 -12.06 -11.81 -2.72
C ARG A 70 -11.41 -11.96 -4.09
N ASN A 71 -11.88 -11.22 -5.09
CA ASN A 71 -11.38 -11.27 -6.46
C ASN A 71 -10.42 -10.11 -6.77
N PHE A 72 -10.06 -9.30 -5.78
CA PHE A 72 -9.15 -8.17 -5.95
C PHE A 72 -7.78 -8.64 -6.44
N ASP A 73 -7.38 -8.17 -7.62
CA ASP A 73 -6.07 -8.40 -8.20
C ASP A 73 -5.21 -7.14 -8.04
N PRO A 74 -4.15 -7.14 -7.21
CA PRO A 74 -3.31 -5.96 -6.98
C PRO A 74 -2.53 -5.49 -8.21
N SER A 75 -2.46 -6.29 -9.28
CA SER A 75 -1.88 -5.91 -10.57
C SER A 75 -2.90 -5.24 -11.50
N LEU A 76 -4.20 -5.37 -11.21
CA LEU A 76 -5.29 -4.86 -12.04
C LEU A 76 -6.13 -3.77 -11.37
N ASP A 77 -6.47 -3.95 -10.10
CA ASP A 77 -7.54 -3.22 -9.42
C ASP A 77 -7.03 -2.15 -8.45
N ASP A 78 -5.74 -2.15 -8.14
CA ASP A 78 -5.15 -1.18 -7.22
C ASP A 78 -5.19 0.23 -7.81
N GLY A 79 -5.91 1.14 -7.15
CA GLY A 79 -6.05 2.52 -7.59
C GLY A 79 -4.77 3.36 -7.54
N THR A 80 -3.65 2.77 -7.10
CA THR A 80 -2.32 3.40 -7.16
C THR A 80 -1.50 3.00 -8.38
N ILE A 81 -2.01 2.14 -9.28
CA ILE A 81 -1.29 1.77 -10.51
C ILE A 81 -1.08 3.00 -11.39
N ALA A 82 0.18 3.34 -11.62
CA ALA A 82 0.61 4.39 -12.55
C ALA A 82 0.95 3.83 -13.94
N GLU A 83 1.59 2.66 -13.98
CA GLU A 83 2.03 1.99 -15.20
C GLU A 83 2.09 0.46 -14.98
N ARG A 84 1.88 -0.31 -16.06
CA ARG A 84 1.83 -1.79 -16.05
C ARG A 84 2.96 -2.36 -16.92
N GLY A 85 3.44 -3.56 -16.59
CA GLY A 85 4.35 -4.33 -17.45
C GLY A 85 5.83 -4.28 -17.03
N PHE A 86 6.09 -4.35 -15.72
CA PHE A 86 7.43 -4.48 -15.15
C PHE A 86 7.79 -5.93 -14.83
#